data_AF-Q4V254-F1
#
_entry.id   AF-Q4V254-F1
#
_cell.length_a   1.000
_cell.length_b   1.000
_cell.length_c   1.000
_cell.angle_alpha   90.00
_cell.angle_beta   90.00
_cell.angle_gamma   90.00
#
_symmetry.space_group_name_H-M   'P 1'
#
loop_
_entity.id
_entity.type
_entity.pdbx_description
1 polymer ?
#
loop_
_entity_poly.entity_id
_entity_poly.type
_entity_poly.pdbx_seq_one_letter_code
_entity_poly.pdbx_strand_id
1 'polypeptide(L)'
;MAFVAIDGKNIVYADEIAKLPNQKKIYTCKNSDCSADMKIAAIDSESRRPYFTTNGTKKPHIPGCLYGNSKDGINARYDESNFNLDRFIDTLFTKENAKSSNTKANGPSVNNKDSSLKKPIRTLSQLYYFVKQHNPDYRLDGVPLYRILSDRRTRSVNFFSGHNRFYSNVMAEVTFHRYDTIKKSS
;
A
#
# COMPACT_ATOMS: atom_id res chain seq x y z
N MET A 1 -2.67 12.25 4.43
CA MET A 1 -3.08 12.50 3.03
C MET A 1 -3.14 11.15 2.35
N ALA A 2 -4.27 10.81 1.73
CA ALA A 2 -4.44 9.54 1.01
C ALA A 2 -4.52 9.82 -0.50
N PHE A 3 -4.02 8.94 -1.36
CA PHE A 3 -4.16 9.09 -2.82
C PHE A 3 -5.20 8.14 -3.42
N VAL A 4 -5.78 7.29 -2.58
CA VAL A 4 -6.79 6.28 -2.93
C VAL A 4 -7.94 6.34 -1.93
N ALA A 5 -9.15 6.10 -2.42
CA ALA A 5 -10.37 6.03 -1.63
C ALA A 5 -11.33 4.97 -2.19
N ILE A 6 -12.45 4.78 -1.51
CA ILE A 6 -13.56 3.96 -1.96
C ILE A 6 -14.74 4.86 -2.28
N ASP A 7 -15.31 4.66 -3.46
CA ASP A 7 -16.61 5.16 -3.86
C ASP A 7 -17.60 4.00 -4.02
N GLY A 8 -18.46 3.81 -3.02
CA GLY A 8 -19.36 2.65 -2.96
C GLY A 8 -18.57 1.34 -2.86
N LYS A 9 -18.45 0.60 -3.97
CA LYS A 9 -17.64 -0.63 -4.08
C LYS A 9 -16.37 -0.44 -4.91
N ASN A 10 -16.17 0.73 -5.51
CA ASN A 10 -15.09 0.98 -6.45
C ASN A 10 -13.91 1.64 -5.76
N ILE A 11 -12.70 1.18 -6.09
CA ILE A 11 -11.47 1.88 -5.73
C ILE A 11 -11.30 3.06 -6.67
N VAL A 12 -11.09 4.25 -6.12
CA VAL A 12 -10.87 5.48 -6.89
C VAL A 12 -9.58 6.14 -6.47
N TYR A 13 -8.94 6.84 -7.41
CA TYR A 13 -7.69 7.53 -7.17
C TYR A 13 -7.87 9.03 -7.36
N ALA A 14 -7.19 9.82 -6.51
CA ALA A 14 -7.41 11.26 -6.45
C ALA A 14 -7.07 11.98 -7.76
N ASP A 15 -6.07 11.51 -8.49
CA ASP A 15 -5.63 12.06 -9.78
C ASP A 15 -6.61 11.80 -10.94
N GLU A 16 -7.36 10.71 -10.88
CA GLU A 16 -8.44 10.42 -11.83
C GLU A 16 -9.68 11.24 -11.49
N ILE A 17 -10.07 11.24 -10.21
CA ILE A 17 -11.24 11.98 -9.73
C ILE A 17 -11.09 13.49 -9.96
N ALA A 18 -9.90 14.06 -9.77
CA ALA A 18 -9.65 15.48 -9.99
C ALA A 18 -9.94 15.94 -11.43
N LYS A 19 -9.87 15.04 -12.41
CA LYS A 19 -10.15 15.35 -13.82
C LYS A 19 -11.64 15.27 -14.18
N LEU A 20 -12.48 14.73 -13.28
CA LEU A 20 -13.90 14.55 -13.55
C LEU A 20 -14.68 15.83 -13.22
N PRO A 21 -15.71 16.19 -14.01
CA PRO A 21 -16.55 17.36 -13.76
C PRO A 21 -17.50 17.16 -12.56
N ASN A 22 -17.87 15.91 -12.25
CA ASN A 22 -18.86 15.57 -11.23
C ASN A 22 -18.21 14.83 -10.05
N GLN A 23 -17.31 15.52 -9.35
CA GLN A 23 -16.66 14.96 -8.17
C GLN A 23 -17.67 14.80 -7.03
N LYS A 24 -17.71 13.61 -6.41
CA LYS A 24 -18.49 13.42 -5.20
C LYS A 24 -17.94 14.29 -4.06
N LYS A 25 -18.85 14.73 -3.19
CA LYS A 25 -18.49 15.49 -1.99
C LYS A 25 -17.78 14.63 -0.94
N ILE A 26 -18.12 13.34 -0.86
CA ILE A 26 -17.62 12.42 0.17
C ILE A 26 -17.27 11.06 -0.45
N TYR A 27 -16.11 10.54 -0.04
CA TYR A 27 -15.56 9.22 -0.30
C TYR A 27 -15.26 8.55 1.03
N THR A 28 -14.99 7.24 1.01
CA THR A 28 -14.69 6.46 2.23
C THR A 28 -13.27 5.91 2.20
N CYS A 29 -12.69 5.69 3.38
CA CYS A 29 -11.36 5.08 3.49
C CYS A 29 -11.35 3.66 2.92
N LYS A 30 -10.24 3.27 2.27
CA LYS A 30 -10.05 1.92 1.73
C LYS A 30 -9.83 0.84 2.80
N ASN A 31 -9.39 1.22 3.99
CA ASN A 31 -9.32 0.28 5.11
C ASN A 31 -10.74 -0.06 5.58
N SER A 32 -11.13 -1.34 5.49
CA SER A 32 -12.45 -1.84 5.89
C SER A 32 -12.80 -1.54 7.35
N ASP A 33 -11.79 -1.46 8.22
CA ASP A 33 -11.98 -1.19 9.64
C ASP A 33 -12.11 0.31 9.94
N CYS A 34 -11.96 1.18 8.92
CA CYS A 34 -11.91 2.63 9.07
C CYS A 34 -13.10 3.31 8.38
N SER A 35 -14.08 3.76 9.14
CA SER A 35 -15.27 4.46 8.63
C SER A 35 -15.05 5.95 8.33
N ALA A 36 -13.83 6.34 7.93
CA ALA A 36 -13.49 7.74 7.74
C ALA A 36 -14.11 8.30 6.45
N ASP A 37 -14.70 9.48 6.57
CA ASP A 37 -15.24 10.24 5.44
C ASP A 37 -14.14 11.15 4.91
N MET A 38 -13.93 11.12 3.60
CA MET A 38 -12.87 11.87 2.93
C MET A 38 -13.44 12.71 1.80
N LYS A 39 -12.82 13.86 1.53
CA LYS A 39 -13.09 14.66 0.33
C LYS A 39 -11.80 14.83 -0.46
N ILE A 40 -11.94 15.09 -1.76
CA ILE A 40 -10.80 15.44 -2.60
C ILE A 40 -10.34 16.87 -2.29
N ALA A 41 -9.03 17.09 -2.30
CA ALA A 41 -8.38 18.37 -2.10
C ALA A 41 -7.27 18.56 -3.14
N ALA A 42 -6.79 19.80 -3.28
CA ALA A 42 -5.74 20.18 -4.22
C ALA A 42 -6.04 19.80 -5.68
N ILE A 43 -7.30 19.95 -6.12
CA ILE A 43 -7.73 19.67 -7.50
C ILE A 43 -7.00 20.59 -8.49
N ASP A 44 -7.05 21.90 -8.25
CA ASP A 44 -6.44 22.93 -9.11
C ASP A 44 -5.10 23.44 -8.59
N SER A 45 -4.40 22.61 -7.79
CA SER A 45 -3.13 23.03 -7.20
C SER A 45 -1.97 22.81 -8.16
N GLU A 46 -1.23 23.87 -8.47
CA GLU A 46 0.00 23.78 -9.26
C GLU A 46 1.16 23.14 -8.49
N SER A 47 1.13 23.18 -7.15
CA SER A 47 2.23 22.74 -6.28
C SER A 47 2.01 21.39 -5.62
N ARG A 48 0.79 20.86 -5.64
CA ARG A 48 0.44 19.60 -4.97
C ARG A 48 -0.43 18.73 -5.85
N ARG A 49 -0.07 17.45 -5.94
CA ARG A 49 -0.95 16.44 -6.54
C ARG A 49 -2.27 16.34 -5.76
N PRO A 50 -3.42 16.16 -6.43
CA PRO A 50 -4.69 15.91 -5.75
C PRO A 50 -4.61 14.73 -4.77
N TYR A 51 -5.30 14.86 -3.65
CA TYR A 51 -5.35 13.84 -2.60
C TYR A 51 -6.68 13.85 -1.85
N PHE A 52 -6.99 12.75 -1.17
CA PHE A 52 -8.11 12.63 -0.24
C PHE A 52 -7.69 13.04 1.17
N THR A 53 -8.58 13.78 1.84
CA THR A 53 -8.37 14.29 3.19
C THR A 53 -9.64 14.18 4.03
N THR A 54 -9.48 13.92 5.32
CA THR A 54 -10.54 13.99 6.33
C THR A 54 -10.68 15.41 6.92
N ASN A 55 -9.84 16.37 6.52
CA ASN A 55 -9.92 17.73 7.04
C ASN A 55 -11.25 18.38 6.68
N GLY A 56 -12.04 18.75 7.71
CA GLY A 56 -13.38 19.30 7.53
C GLY A 56 -14.44 18.27 7.13
N THR A 57 -14.21 16.97 7.39
CA THR A 57 -15.24 15.93 7.38
C THR A 57 -15.61 15.54 8.81
N LYS A 58 -16.74 14.84 8.99
CA LYS A 58 -17.26 14.47 10.33
C LYS A 58 -16.57 13.26 10.94
N LYS A 59 -15.95 12.41 10.11
CA LYS A 59 -15.39 11.12 10.55
C LYS A 59 -13.89 11.05 10.20
N PRO A 60 -12.99 11.27 11.18
CA PRO A 60 -11.56 11.14 10.96
C PRO A 60 -11.15 9.66 10.83
N HIS A 61 -9.90 9.42 10.44
CA HIS A 61 -9.31 8.08 10.49
C HIS A 61 -9.22 7.56 11.92
N ILE A 62 -9.39 6.24 12.09
CA ILE A 62 -9.05 5.57 13.34
C ILE A 62 -7.54 5.69 13.64
N PRO A 63 -7.13 5.69 14.91
CA PRO A 63 -5.71 5.69 15.27
C PRO A 63 -4.95 4.56 14.58
N GLY A 64 -3.79 4.87 13.99
CA GLY A 64 -2.96 3.89 13.30
C GLY A 64 -3.47 3.44 11.92
N CYS A 65 -4.50 4.08 11.35
CA CYS A 65 -4.95 3.73 10.01
C CYS A 65 -3.83 3.94 8.97
N LEU A 66 -3.49 2.88 8.23
CA LEU A 66 -2.45 2.90 7.19
C LEU A 66 -2.71 4.00 6.14
N TYR A 67 -3.97 4.25 5.80
CA TYR A 67 -4.33 5.29 4.82
C TYR A 67 -4.42 6.71 5.42
N GLY A 68 -4.42 6.84 6.75
CA GLY A 68 -4.50 8.15 7.42
C GLY A 68 -3.20 8.94 7.34
N ASN A 69 -2.05 8.24 7.35
CA ASN A 69 -0.74 8.84 7.21
C ASN A 69 -0.27 8.84 5.76
N SER A 70 0.28 9.97 5.31
CA SER A 70 0.83 10.12 3.94
C SER A 70 2.21 9.51 3.76
N LYS A 71 2.75 8.87 4.80
CA LYS A 71 4.09 8.28 4.79
C LYS A 71 3.97 6.83 4.29
N ASP A 72 4.40 6.66 3.05
CA ASP A 72 4.85 5.41 2.43
C ASP A 72 3.82 4.43 1.86
N GLY A 73 4.19 3.93 0.67
CA GLY A 73 3.70 2.81 -0.15
C GLY A 73 2.21 2.47 -0.26
N ILE A 74 1.44 2.50 0.83
CA ILE A 74 0.02 2.10 0.86
C ILE A 74 -0.89 2.97 -0.01
N ASN A 75 -0.43 4.17 -0.38
CA ASN A 75 -1.15 5.05 -1.31
C ASN A 75 -0.55 5.04 -2.73
N ALA A 76 0.50 4.26 -2.99
CA ALA A 76 1.08 4.10 -4.32
C ALA A 76 0.28 3.11 -5.16
N ARG A 77 0.31 3.27 -6.48
CA ARG A 77 -0.07 2.18 -7.40
C ARG A 77 1.18 1.39 -7.70
N TYR A 78 1.07 0.07 -7.72
CA TYR A 78 2.19 -0.80 -8.05
C TYR A 78 2.01 -1.42 -9.43
N ASP A 79 3.11 -1.62 -10.12
CA ASP A 79 3.20 -2.41 -11.35
C ASP A 79 3.74 -3.79 -11.01
N GLU A 80 2.94 -4.81 -11.30
CA GLU A 80 3.25 -6.22 -11.05
C GLU A 80 3.48 -7.01 -12.35
N SER A 81 3.36 -6.37 -13.52
CA SER A 81 3.31 -7.06 -14.81
C SER A 81 4.56 -7.92 -15.08
N ASN A 82 5.70 -7.53 -14.51
CA ASN A 82 6.98 -8.25 -14.61
C ASN A 82 7.54 -8.64 -13.23
N PHE A 83 6.68 -8.71 -12.21
CA PHE A 83 7.11 -9.10 -10.86
C PHE A 83 7.37 -10.60 -10.81
N ASN A 84 8.54 -11.00 -10.31
CA ASN A 84 8.90 -12.39 -10.07
C ASN A 84 9.23 -12.58 -8.58
N LEU A 85 8.43 -13.39 -7.90
CA LEU A 85 8.51 -13.54 -6.45
C LEU A 85 9.79 -14.24 -6.01
N ASP A 86 10.17 -15.34 -6.68
CA ASP A 86 11.36 -16.11 -6.32
C ASP A 86 12.63 -15.27 -6.46
N ARG A 87 12.80 -14.59 -7.59
CA ARG A 87 13.91 -13.66 -7.83
C ARG A 87 13.93 -12.51 -6.82
N PHE A 88 12.77 -11.96 -6.46
CA PHE A 88 12.67 -10.90 -5.46
C PHE A 88 13.18 -11.40 -4.10
N ILE A 89 12.75 -12.57 -3.67
CA ILE A 89 13.16 -13.22 -2.43
C ILE A 89 14.66 -13.56 -2.46
N ASP A 90 15.16 -14.16 -3.53
CA ASP A 90 16.57 -14.48 -3.70
C ASP A 90 17.45 -13.23 -3.57
N THR A 91 17.02 -12.13 -4.19
CA THR A 91 17.72 -10.84 -4.15
C THR A 91 17.78 -10.25 -2.74
N LEU A 92 16.80 -10.53 -1.87
CA LEU A 92 16.82 -10.09 -0.47
C LEU A 92 17.85 -10.82 0.37
N PHE A 93 18.14 -12.09 0.06
CA PHE A 93 19.00 -12.95 0.88
C PHE A 93 20.40 -13.18 0.27
N THR A 94 20.64 -12.86 -1.00
CA THR A 94 21.99 -12.89 -1.58
C THR A 94 22.79 -11.68 -1.13
N LYS A 95 23.84 -11.92 -0.33
CA LYS A 95 24.78 -10.91 0.19
C LYS A 95 25.55 -10.13 -0.90
N GLU A 96 25.47 -10.54 -2.16
CA GLU A 96 26.30 -10.01 -3.26
C GLU A 96 25.91 -8.59 -3.69
N ASN A 97 24.69 -8.11 -3.38
CA ASN A 97 24.30 -6.75 -3.71
C ASN A 97 24.79 -5.68 -2.71
N ALA A 98 25.46 -6.08 -1.62
CA ALA A 98 26.12 -5.12 -0.71
C ALA A 98 27.43 -4.56 -1.28
N LYS A 99 27.94 -5.14 -2.39
CA LYS A 99 29.18 -4.71 -3.06
C LYS A 99 29.00 -4.51 -4.57
N SER A 100 27.99 -3.78 -5.03
CA SER A 100 28.15 -3.09 -6.32
C SER A 100 27.22 -1.88 -6.48
N SER A 101 27.82 -0.81 -7.02
CA SER A 101 27.21 0.44 -7.46
C SER A 101 26.80 1.47 -6.40
N ASN A 102 27.82 2.07 -5.79
CA ASN A 102 27.88 3.53 -5.66
C ASN A 102 28.17 4.21 -7.03
N THR A 103 27.79 3.55 -8.12
CA THR A 103 27.71 4.19 -9.43
C THR A 103 26.41 4.95 -9.38
N LYS A 104 26.48 6.28 -9.22
CA LYS A 104 25.44 7.15 -9.75
C LYS A 104 25.30 6.72 -11.21
N ALA A 105 24.31 5.88 -11.49
CA ALA A 105 23.90 5.65 -12.85
C ALA A 105 23.44 7.03 -13.33
N ASN A 106 24.32 7.73 -14.05
CA ASN A 106 23.92 8.73 -15.02
C ASN A 106 23.17 7.99 -16.14
N GLY A 107 22.05 7.35 -15.79
CA GLY A 107 20.97 7.20 -16.74
C GLY A 107 20.55 8.61 -17.12
N PRO A 108 20.14 8.84 -18.37
CA PRO A 108 19.70 10.17 -18.78
C PRO A 108 18.72 10.69 -17.73
N SER A 109 18.92 11.94 -17.32
CA SER A 109 17.92 12.71 -16.58
C SER A 109 16.73 12.87 -17.49
N VAL A 110 15.98 11.79 -17.70
CA VAL A 110 14.71 11.85 -18.35
C VAL A 110 13.84 12.51 -17.30
N ASN A 111 13.58 13.79 -17.52
CA ASN A 111 12.39 14.46 -17.05
C ASN A 111 11.18 13.68 -17.59
N ASN A 112 10.98 12.47 -17.10
CA ASN A 112 9.82 11.66 -17.39
C ASN A 112 8.68 12.25 -16.56
N LYS A 113 8.10 13.30 -17.13
CA LYS A 113 6.66 13.58 -17.05
C LYS A 113 5.84 12.44 -17.71
N ASP A 114 6.41 11.25 -17.86
CA ASP A 114 5.71 10.08 -18.39
C ASP A 114 5.17 9.27 -17.22
N SER A 115 3.89 9.54 -17.00
CA SER A 115 3.04 9.07 -15.93
C SER A 115 2.68 7.59 -16.08
N SER A 116 3.66 6.68 -15.98
CA SER A 116 3.34 5.42 -15.34
C SER A 116 3.11 5.72 -13.85
N LEU A 117 1.85 5.97 -13.49
CA LEU A 117 1.43 6.16 -12.11
C LEU A 117 1.78 4.95 -11.23
N LYS A 118 2.12 3.81 -11.84
CA LYS A 118 2.43 2.54 -11.20
C LYS A 118 3.94 2.39 -11.01
N LYS A 119 4.35 2.13 -9.77
CA LYS A 119 5.74 1.91 -9.38
C LYS A 119 6.02 0.41 -9.31
N PRO A 120 7.18 -0.09 -9.77
CA PRO A 120 7.54 -1.49 -9.55
C PRO A 120 7.72 -1.79 -8.05
N ILE A 121 7.48 -3.04 -7.65
CA ILE A 121 7.77 -3.53 -6.30
C ILE A 121 9.26 -3.90 -6.22
N ARG A 122 10.03 -3.16 -5.43
CA ARG A 122 11.50 -3.30 -5.29
C ARG A 122 11.96 -3.53 -3.86
N THR A 123 11.11 -3.28 -2.86
CA THR A 123 11.47 -3.41 -1.44
C THR A 123 10.45 -4.22 -0.67
N LEU A 124 10.84 -4.80 0.47
CA LEU A 124 9.93 -5.50 1.37
C LEU A 124 8.77 -4.61 1.82
N SER A 125 9.02 -3.33 2.12
CA SER A 125 7.96 -2.38 2.48
C SER A 125 6.96 -2.18 1.34
N GLN A 126 7.44 -2.09 0.09
CA GLN A 126 6.57 -1.96 -1.07
C GLN A 126 5.73 -3.22 -1.30
N LEU A 127 6.34 -4.41 -1.15
CA LEU A 127 5.62 -5.68 -1.23
C LEU A 127 4.58 -5.77 -0.10
N TYR A 128 4.94 -5.43 1.12
CA TYR A 128 4.03 -5.35 2.26
C TYR A 128 2.82 -4.46 1.95
N TYR A 129 3.04 -3.21 1.53
CA TYR A 129 1.96 -2.28 1.23
C TYR A 129 1.10 -2.72 0.05
N PHE A 130 1.72 -3.27 -1.00
CA PHE A 130 0.99 -3.91 -2.09
C PHE A 130 0.07 -5.00 -1.54
N VAL A 131 0.58 -5.89 -0.71
CA VAL A 131 -0.23 -6.97 -0.13
C VAL A 131 -1.36 -6.44 0.77
N LYS A 132 -1.14 -5.35 1.50
CA LYS A 132 -2.19 -4.69 2.32
C LYS A 132 -3.27 -3.98 1.48
N GLN A 133 -2.98 -3.64 0.21
CA GLN A 133 -3.93 -3.00 -0.69
C GLN A 133 -4.93 -3.96 -1.34
N HIS A 134 -4.63 -5.27 -1.36
CA HIS A 134 -5.40 -6.27 -2.09
C HIS A 134 -6.09 -7.27 -1.14
N ASN A 135 -7.11 -7.97 -1.66
CA ASN A 135 -7.75 -9.08 -0.94
C ASN A 135 -6.71 -10.22 -0.76
N PRO A 136 -6.71 -10.95 0.37
CA PRO A 136 -5.82 -12.10 0.58
C PRO A 136 -5.83 -13.16 -0.54
N ASP A 137 -6.93 -13.33 -1.27
CA ASP A 137 -7.05 -14.29 -2.39
C ASP A 137 -6.48 -13.77 -3.72
N TYR A 138 -6.09 -12.49 -3.78
CA TYR A 138 -5.41 -11.93 -4.94
C TYR A 138 -4.13 -12.72 -5.23
N ARG A 139 -3.73 -12.81 -6.50
CA ARG A 139 -2.53 -13.55 -6.92
C ARG A 139 -1.47 -12.60 -7.44
N LEU A 140 -0.30 -12.62 -6.82
CA LEU A 140 0.91 -11.95 -7.29
C LEU A 140 1.85 -13.03 -7.81
N ASP A 141 2.25 -12.96 -9.09
CA ASP A 141 3.07 -13.99 -9.74
C ASP A 141 2.49 -15.40 -9.57
N GLY A 142 1.16 -15.53 -9.72
CA GLY A 142 0.42 -16.78 -9.53
C GLY A 142 0.25 -17.24 -8.07
N VAL A 143 0.96 -16.63 -7.12
CA VAL A 143 0.93 -16.96 -5.69
C VAL A 143 -0.15 -16.15 -4.97
N PRO A 144 -1.09 -16.81 -4.26
CA PRO A 144 -2.06 -16.10 -3.43
C PRO A 144 -1.42 -15.28 -2.32
N LEU A 145 -1.90 -14.06 -2.09
CA LEU A 145 -1.29 -13.13 -1.13
C LEU A 145 -1.33 -13.63 0.33
N TYR A 146 -2.31 -14.46 0.69
CA TYR A 146 -2.33 -15.10 2.01
C TYR A 146 -1.15 -16.04 2.26
N ARG A 147 -0.44 -16.47 1.21
CA ARG A 147 0.82 -17.24 1.30
C ARG A 147 2.05 -16.34 1.39
N ILE A 148 1.91 -15.04 1.16
CA ILE A 148 3.02 -14.07 1.16
C ILE A 148 3.07 -13.29 2.47
N LEU A 149 1.92 -12.83 2.98
CA LEU A 149 1.83 -12.07 4.24
C LEU A 149 0.88 -12.74 5.23
N SER A 150 1.40 -13.07 6.41
CA SER A 150 0.63 -13.45 7.57
C SER A 150 0.27 -12.21 8.40
N ASP A 151 -1.00 -11.80 8.39
CA ASP A 151 -1.53 -10.70 9.20
C ASP A 151 -2.92 -11.01 9.78
N ARG A 152 -3.58 -10.01 10.39
CA ARG A 152 -4.93 -10.17 10.97
C ARG A 152 -5.98 -10.64 9.95
N ARG A 153 -5.85 -10.28 8.67
CA ARG A 153 -6.80 -10.66 7.59
C ARG A 153 -6.71 -12.14 7.26
N THR A 154 -5.53 -12.73 7.41
CA THR A 154 -5.28 -14.15 7.13
C THR A 154 -5.43 -15.04 8.37
N ARG A 155 -5.54 -14.45 9.57
CA ARG A 155 -5.67 -15.16 10.85
C ARG A 155 -7.00 -15.90 11.04
N SER A 156 -8.10 -15.37 10.47
CA SER A 156 -9.44 -15.97 10.58
C SER A 156 -9.68 -17.11 9.60
N VAL A 157 -8.86 -17.17 8.56
CA VAL A 157 -8.92 -18.25 7.59
C VAL A 157 -8.07 -19.38 8.15
N ASN A 158 -8.57 -20.61 8.13
CA ASN A 158 -7.92 -21.83 8.67
C ASN A 158 -6.59 -22.21 7.94
N PHE A 159 -5.81 -21.24 7.48
CA PHE A 159 -4.61 -21.41 6.67
C PHE A 159 -3.40 -21.88 7.49
N PHE A 160 -3.29 -21.50 8.77
CA PHE A 160 -2.15 -21.87 9.62
C PHE A 160 -2.37 -23.14 10.46
N SER A 161 -3.62 -23.52 10.70
CA SER A 161 -3.97 -24.72 11.49
C SER A 161 -3.93 -26.01 10.66
N GLY A 162 -4.08 -25.93 9.33
CA GLY A 162 -4.03 -27.07 8.43
C GLY A 162 -2.67 -27.33 7.78
N HIS A 163 -1.68 -26.46 8.00
CA HIS A 163 -0.37 -26.54 7.36
C HIS A 163 0.73 -26.55 8.42
N ASN A 164 1.19 -27.75 8.80
CA ASN A 164 2.33 -27.95 9.70
C ASN A 164 3.68 -27.42 9.16
N ARG A 165 3.68 -26.75 8.00
CA ARG A 165 4.87 -26.23 7.32
C ARG A 165 4.49 -24.97 6.54
N PHE A 166 5.25 -23.89 6.76
CA PHE A 166 5.31 -22.79 5.79
C PHE A 166 6.00 -23.36 4.55
N TYR A 167 5.24 -23.58 3.48
CA TYR A 167 5.85 -23.81 2.17
C TYR A 167 6.38 -22.46 1.70
N SER A 168 7.67 -22.19 1.95
CA SER A 168 8.44 -20.98 1.55
C SER A 168 8.55 -19.83 2.56
N ASN A 169 9.26 -18.77 2.14
CA ASN A 169 9.49 -17.53 2.89
C ASN A 169 8.18 -16.73 3.00
N VAL A 170 7.73 -16.47 4.23
CA VAL A 170 6.51 -15.71 4.53
C VAL A 170 6.85 -14.45 5.34
N MET A 171 6.25 -13.32 4.98
CA MET A 171 6.30 -12.12 5.81
C MET A 171 5.28 -12.24 6.95
N ALA A 172 5.67 -11.88 8.17
CA ALA A 172 4.77 -11.87 9.32
C ALA A 172 4.60 -10.45 9.86
N GLU A 173 3.36 -9.98 9.93
CA GLU A 173 3.02 -8.77 10.68
C GLU A 173 2.92 -9.13 12.17
N VAL A 174 3.89 -8.65 12.96
CA VAL A 174 3.99 -8.93 14.39
C VAL A 174 3.74 -7.67 15.19
N THR A 175 3.05 -7.83 16.32
CA THR A 175 2.86 -6.76 17.31
C THR A 175 3.72 -7.04 18.54
N PHE A 176 4.59 -6.11 18.89
CA PHE A 176 5.44 -6.20 20.08
C PHE A 176 4.76 -5.51 21.26
N HIS A 177 4.46 -6.30 22.29
CA HIS A 177 3.94 -5.80 23.55
C HIS A 177 4.90 -4.74 24.12
N ARG A 178 4.37 -3.56 24.50
CA ARG A 178 5.06 -2.33 24.95
C ARG A 178 5.61 -1.39 23.86
N TYR A 179 5.79 -1.86 22.62
CA TYR A 179 6.19 -0.99 21.50
C TYR A 179 4.97 -0.51 20.71
N ASP A 180 4.05 -1.42 20.40
CA ASP A 180 2.88 -1.12 19.55
C ASP A 180 1.62 -0.77 20.35
N THR A 181 1.66 -0.91 21.67
CA THR A 181 0.58 -0.43 22.54
C THR A 181 0.62 1.10 22.57
N ILE A 182 -0.21 1.73 21.75
CA ILE A 182 -0.54 3.15 21.86
C ILE A 182 -0.96 3.38 23.33
N LYS A 183 -0.19 4.17 24.08
CA LYS A 183 -0.65 4.69 25.38
C LYS A 183 -2.01 5.34 25.09
N LYS A 184 -3.09 4.80 25.67
CA LYS A 184 -4.35 5.52 25.71
C LYS A 184 -4.04 6.85 26.39
N SER A 185 -4.03 7.93 25.62
CA SER A 185 -4.07 9.27 26.19
C SER A 185 -5.43 9.39 26.86
N SER A 186 -5.41 9.25 28.19
CA SER A 186 -6.51 9.60 29.09
C SER A 186 -6.89 11.06 28.93
#